data_AF-A0A0F6W6R4-F1
#
_entry.id   AF-A0A0F6W6R4-F1
#
_cell.length_a   1.000
_cell.length_b   1.000
_cell.length_c   1.000
_cell.angle_alpha   90.00
_cell.angle_beta   90.00
_cell.angle_gamma   90.00
#
_symmetry.space_group_name_H-M   'P 1'
#
loop_
_entity.id
_entity.type
_entity.pdbx_description
1 polymer ?
#
loop_
_entity_poly.entity_id
_entity_poly.type
_entity_poly.pdbx_seq_one_letter_code
_entity_poly.pdbx_strand_id
1 'polypeptide(L)' 'MFVHYSQITGDGFRTLREGQIVQFELKQGPKGPLAEGVKRVD' A
#
# COMPACT_ATOMS: atom_id res chain seq x y z
N MET A 1 10.06 -4.51 1.21
CA MET A 1 8.70 -4.20 1.68
C MET A 1 7.74 -4.56 0.58
N PHE A 2 6.63 -5.23 0.91
CA PHE A 2 5.64 -5.69 -0.07
C PHE A 2 4.26 -5.05 0.18
N VAL A 3 3.56 -4.73 -0.90
CA VAL A 3 2.16 -4.30 -0.90
C VAL A 3 1.35 -5.35 -1.66
N HIS A 4 0.28 -5.84 -1.06
CA HIS A 4 -0.74 -6.59 -1.80
C HIS A 4 -1.82 -5.61 -2.29
N TYR A 5 -2.35 -5.81 -3.50
CA TYR A 5 -3.33 -4.87 -4.10
C TYR A 5 -4.59 -4.71 -3.25
N SER A 6 -4.93 -5.72 -2.43
CA SER A 6 -6.07 -5.64 -1.50
C SER A 6 -5.89 -4.62 -0.38
N GLN A 7 -4.65 -4.20 -0.11
CA GLN A 7 -4.32 -3.20 0.90
C GLN A 7 -4.43 -1.77 0.37
N ILE A 8 -4.59 -1.59 -0.95
CA ILE A 8 -4.74 -0.27 -1.56
C ILE A 8 -6.19 0.18 -1.42
N THR A 9 -6.38 1.28 -0.69
CA THR A 9 -7.68 1.87 -0.38
C THR A 9 -7.85 3.18 -1.13
N GLY A 10 -9.02 3.42 -1.71
CA GLY A 10 -9.36 4.65 -2.43
C GLY A 10 -10.43 4.42 -3.49
N ASP A 11 -11.03 5.50 -3.96
CA ASP A 11 -12.05 5.44 -5.01
C ASP A 11 -11.41 5.08 -6.36
N GLY A 12 -12.08 4.22 -7.13
CA GLY A 12 -11.63 3.72 -8.42
C GLY A 12 -10.71 2.49 -8.36
N PHE A 13 -9.77 2.40 -9.31
CA PHE A 13 -8.88 1.24 -9.43
C PHE A 13 -7.88 1.18 -8.27
N ARG A 14 -7.69 -0.02 -7.68
CA ARG A 14 -6.73 -0.31 -6.59
C ARG A 14 -5.30 -0.45 -7.13
N THR A 15 -4.81 0.60 -7.78
CA THR A 15 -3.47 0.64 -8.37
C THR A 15 -2.70 1.86 -7.88
N LEU A 16 -1.37 1.72 -7.80
CA LEU A 16 -0.43 2.79 -7.53
C LEU A 16 0.36 3.06 -8.79
N ARG A 17 0.63 4.33 -9.07
CA ARG A 17 1.57 4.71 -10.13
C ARG A 17 3.00 4.69 -9.58
N GLU A 18 3.96 4.45 -10.46
CA GLU A 18 5.36 4.63 -10.10
C GLU A 18 5.61 6.07 -9.62
N GLY A 19 6.39 6.22 -8.55
CA GLY A 19 6.66 7.51 -7.93
C GLY A 19 5.50 8.12 -7.12
N GLN A 20 4.34 7.45 -7.04
CA GLN A 20 3.21 7.95 -6.26
C GLN A 20 3.49 7.90 -4.75
N ILE A 21 3.27 9.02 -4.07
CA ILE A 21 3.38 9.10 -2.61
C ILE A 21 2.15 8.46 -1.97
N VAL A 22 2.41 7.60 -0.99
CA VAL A 22 1.38 6.87 -0.26
C VAL A 22 1.67 6.88 1.24
N GLN A 23 0.60 6.80 2.02
CA GLN A 23 0.63 6.53 3.44
C GLN A 23 0.21 5.09 3.68
N PHE A 24 0.89 4.39 4.59
CA PHE A 24 0.60 3.01 4.93
C PHE A 24 1.08 2.71 6.34
N GLU A 25 0.65 1.58 6.87
CA GLU A 25 1.15 1.04 8.13
C GLU A 25 2.15 -0.09 7.86
N LEU A 26 3.34 0.00 8.46
CA LEU A 26 4.38 -1.02 8.31
C LEU A 26 4.13 -2.16 9.33
N LYS A 27 4.07 -3.40 8.84
CA LYS A 27 3.90 -4.59 9.67
C LYS A 27 4.88 -5.68 9.29
N GLN A 28 5.32 -6.48 10.26
CA GLN A 28 6.15 -7.65 9.97
C GLN A 28 5.28 -8.84 9.60
N GLY A 29 5.58 -9.46 8.46
CA GLY A 29 4.88 -10.63 7.94
C GLY A 29 5.81 -11.80 7.69
N PRO A 30 5.26 -12.97 7.32
CA PRO A 30 6.05 -14.19 7.09
C PRO A 30 7.06 -14.05 5.93
N LYS A 31 6.91 -13.03 5.08
CA LYS A 31 7.82 -12.74 3.94
C LYS A 31 8.61 -11.44 4.12
N GLY A 32 8.69 -10.95 5.36
CA GLY A 32 9.31 -9.67 5.69
C GLY A 32 8.30 -8.51 5.77
N PRO A 33 8.78 -7.26 5.76
CA PRO A 33 7.95 -6.10 5.99
C PRO A 33 6.86 -5.95 4.91
N LEU A 34 5.62 -5.82 5.35
CA LEU A 34 4.46 -5.56 4.50
C LEU A 34 3.82 -4.21 4.85
N ALA A 35 3.15 -3.63 3.88
CA ALA A 35 2.37 -2.40 4.05
C ALA A 35 0.87 -2.73 4.06
N GLU A 36 0.19 -2.38 5.14
CA GLU A 36 -1.28 -2.48 5.31
C GLU A 36 -1.93 -1.09 5.20
N GLY A 37 -3.23 -1.07 4.84
CA GLY A 37 -4.02 0.17 4.85
C GLY A 37 -3.45 1.28 3.95
N VAL A 38 -2.92 0.92 2.79
CA VAL A 38 -2.25 1.83 1.87
C VAL A 38 -3.25 2.84 1.29
N LYS A 39 -2.98 4.13 1.45
CA LYS A 39 -3.78 5.26 0.97
C LYS A 39 -2.90 6.21 0.17
N ARG A 40 -3.48 6.83 -0.85
CA ARG A 40 -2.82 7.89 -1.63
C ARG A 40 -2.74 9.14 -0.75
N VAL A 41 -1.58 9.78 -0.77
CA VAL A 41 -1.42 11.11 -0.16
C VAL A 41 -1.59 12.10 -1.30
N ASP A 42 -2.57 12.98 -1.18
CA ASP A 42 -2.74 14.13 -2.08
C ASP A 42 -1.85 15.30 -1.63
#